data_AF-A0A1B6I3U6-F1
#
_entry.id   AF-A0A1B6I3U6-F1
#
_cell.length_a   1.000
_cell.length_b   1.000
_cell.length_c   1.000
_cell.angle_alpha   90.00
_cell.angle_beta   90.00
_cell.angle_gamma   90.00
#
_symmetry.space_group_name_H-M   'P 1'
#
loop_
_entity.id
_entity.type
_entity.pdbx_description
1 polymer ?
#
loop_
_entity_poly.entity_id
_entity_poly.type
_entity_poly.pdbx_seq_one_letter_code
_entity_poly.pdbx_strand_id
1 'polypeptide(L)'
;EARDKLVEAVKLRCAEDNWRRLNLHSVSAVQKLQSELSESGVTITKYVTGDFWLELTANTVAFTKLYLSLVNDGLRLANSDMAYTLDRVFYDVLSAQFKHLVSSIKSDKLTAQRSVIFKNASFLLDCLIPVCEKRFYEHLNTPSQKFPQICQEYSPLLTESGTKLTSVTGYI
;
A
#
# COMPACT_ATOMS: atom_id res chain seq x y z
N GLU A 1 -8.99 21.38 -4.73
CA GLU A 1 -7.63 21.93 -4.63
C GLU A 1 -6.68 21.08 -3.77
N ALA A 2 -6.87 20.96 -2.44
CA ALA A 2 -5.96 20.18 -1.59
C ALA A 2 -5.88 18.68 -1.97
N ARG A 3 -7.04 18.06 -2.23
CA ARG A 3 -7.12 16.69 -2.78
C ARG A 3 -6.33 16.54 -4.07
N ASP A 4 -6.51 17.47 -5.02
CA ASP A 4 -5.88 17.37 -6.34
C ASP A 4 -4.36 17.47 -6.21
N LYS A 5 -3.87 18.36 -5.33
CA LYS A 5 -2.44 18.46 -4.99
C LYS A 5 -1.88 17.15 -4.42
N LEU A 6 -2.61 16.47 -3.55
CA LEU A 6 -2.20 15.17 -3.01
C LEU A 6 -2.10 14.10 -4.12
N VAL A 7 -3.10 14.05 -5.01
CA VAL A 7 -3.09 13.12 -6.15
C VAL A 7 -1.94 13.41 -7.11
N GLU A 8 -1.67 14.67 -7.43
CA GLU A 8 -0.53 15.04 -8.28
C GLU A 8 0.82 14.72 -7.61
N ALA A 9 0.94 14.90 -6.29
CA ALA A 9 2.13 14.49 -5.56
C ALA A 9 2.36 12.97 -5.64
N VAL A 10 1.29 12.16 -5.54
CA VAL A 10 1.38 10.70 -5.74
C VAL A 10 1.85 10.39 -7.16
N LYS A 11 1.28 11.02 -8.19
CA LYS A 11 1.67 10.81 -9.59
C LYS A 11 3.13 11.16 -9.85
N LEU A 12 3.63 12.25 -9.28
CA LEU A 12 5.04 12.65 -9.41
C LEU A 12 5.96 11.56 -8.86
N ARG A 13 5.65 11.05 -7.65
CA ARG A 13 6.43 9.96 -7.04
C ARG A 13 6.34 8.64 -7.82
N CYS A 14 5.17 8.36 -8.40
CA CYS A 14 4.97 7.21 -9.27
C CYS A 14 5.86 7.30 -10.53
N ALA A 15 6.04 8.49 -11.10
CA ALA A 15 6.89 8.70 -12.27
C ALA A 15 8.39 8.49 -11.96
N GLU A 16 8.81 8.67 -10.71
CA GLU A 16 10.18 8.45 -10.23
C GLU A 16 10.46 7.01 -9.76
N ASP A 17 9.43 6.15 -9.73
CA ASP A 17 9.55 4.78 -9.22
C ASP A 17 10.34 3.90 -10.20
N ASN A 18 11.38 3.27 -9.68
CA ASN A 18 12.28 2.40 -10.46
C ASN A 18 12.05 0.91 -10.19
N TRP A 19 11.06 0.57 -9.37
CA TRP A 19 10.70 -0.81 -9.03
C TRP A 19 11.85 -1.66 -8.50
N ARG A 20 12.78 -1.02 -7.77
CA ARG A 20 13.88 -1.70 -7.08
C ARG A 20 13.52 -1.98 -5.63
N ARG A 21 13.92 -3.16 -5.16
CA ARG A 21 13.92 -3.52 -3.73
C ARG A 21 14.67 -2.46 -2.94
N LEU A 22 14.13 -2.07 -1.80
CA LEU A 22 14.71 -1.07 -0.93
C LEU A 22 15.85 -1.68 -0.10
N ASN A 23 17.03 -1.07 -0.19
CA ASN A 23 18.14 -1.35 0.71
C ASN A 23 18.18 -0.25 1.79
N LEU A 24 18.15 -0.65 3.06
CA LEU A 24 18.21 0.28 4.21
C LEU A 24 19.61 0.43 4.80
N HIS A 25 20.61 -0.23 4.20
CA HIS A 25 22.04 -0.16 4.49
C HIS A 25 22.47 -0.63 5.89
N SER A 26 21.54 -0.92 6.81
CA SER A 26 21.84 -1.48 8.12
C SER A 26 20.64 -2.18 8.75
N VAL A 27 20.93 -3.17 9.61
CA VAL A 27 19.91 -3.86 10.43
C VAL A 27 19.15 -2.88 11.32
N SER A 28 19.85 -1.89 11.89
CA SER A 28 19.24 -0.85 12.75
C SER A 28 18.20 -0.02 11.97
N ALA A 29 18.45 0.31 10.71
CA ALA A 29 17.49 1.01 9.88
C ALA A 29 16.24 0.17 9.56
N VAL A 30 16.40 -1.15 9.34
CA VAL A 30 15.25 -2.07 9.20
C VAL A 30 14.43 -2.09 10.48
N GLN A 31 15.07 -2.27 11.63
CA GLN A 31 14.41 -2.31 12.93
C GLN A 31 13.65 -1.01 13.21
N LYS A 32 14.28 0.13 12.94
CA LYS A 32 13.63 1.45 13.08
C LYS A 32 12.39 1.57 12.20
N LEU A 33 12.49 1.19 10.91
CA LEU A 33 11.35 1.23 10.00
C LEU A 33 10.24 0.28 10.45
N GLN A 34 10.60 -0.92 10.89
CA GLN A 34 9.64 -1.91 11.35
C GLN A 34 8.91 -1.42 12.60
N SER A 35 9.62 -0.85 13.59
CA SER A 35 9.00 -0.25 14.77
C SER A 35 8.07 0.90 14.39
N GLU A 36 8.52 1.84 13.55
CA GLU A 36 7.72 2.99 13.10
C GLU A 36 6.41 2.57 12.42
N LEU A 37 6.47 1.58 11.52
CA LEU A 37 5.27 1.08 10.84
C LEU A 37 4.39 0.25 11.78
N SER A 38 4.99 -0.52 12.70
CA SER A 38 4.25 -1.32 13.68
C SER A 38 3.52 -0.46 14.71
N GLU A 39 4.07 0.69 15.10
CA GLU A 39 3.38 1.72 15.90
C GLU A 39 2.14 2.25 15.16
N SER A 40 2.19 2.24 13.82
CA SER A 40 1.04 2.54 12.98
C SER A 40 0.14 1.31 12.72
N GLY A 41 0.44 0.13 13.26
CA GLY A 41 -0.33 -1.09 13.02
C GLY A 41 -0.01 -1.79 11.69
N VAL A 42 0.96 -1.30 10.90
CA VAL A 42 1.39 -1.92 9.65
C VAL A 42 2.61 -2.80 9.90
N THR A 43 2.51 -4.08 9.61
CA THR A 43 3.62 -5.04 9.77
C THR A 43 4.33 -5.29 8.43
N ILE A 44 5.66 -5.16 8.42
CA ILE A 44 6.49 -5.40 7.24
C ILE A 44 7.38 -6.65 7.34
N THR A 45 7.30 -7.42 8.42
CA THR A 45 8.19 -8.55 8.69
C THR A 45 8.26 -9.56 7.54
N LYS A 46 7.13 -9.84 6.88
CA LYS A 46 7.07 -10.76 5.71
C LYS A 46 7.75 -10.22 4.44
N TYR A 47 8.13 -8.94 4.43
CA TYR A 47 8.80 -8.28 3.30
C TYR A 47 10.26 -7.97 3.58
N VAL A 48 10.77 -8.24 4.78
CA VAL A 48 12.21 -8.14 5.08
C VAL A 48 12.91 -9.36 4.52
N THR A 49 14.02 -9.15 3.82
CA THR A 49 14.83 -10.19 3.19
C THR A 49 16.31 -9.91 3.45
N GLY A 50 17.06 -10.93 3.87
CA GLY A 50 18.42 -10.73 4.38
C GLY A 50 18.48 -9.75 5.54
N ASP A 51 19.64 -9.12 5.75
CA ASP A 51 19.89 -8.27 6.93
C ASP A 51 19.37 -6.83 6.80
N PHE A 52 19.28 -6.31 5.58
CA PHE A 52 18.98 -4.89 5.33
C PHE A 52 18.20 -4.61 4.04
N TRP A 53 17.57 -5.63 3.45
CA TRP A 53 16.75 -5.47 2.25
C TRP A 53 15.26 -5.64 2.54
N LEU A 54 14.45 -4.88 1.81
CA LEU A 54 13.01 -5.05 1.75
C LEU A 54 12.60 -5.41 0.34
N GLU A 55 11.65 -6.33 0.22
CA GLU A 55 10.98 -6.67 -1.04
C GLU A 55 10.03 -5.55 -1.54
N LEU A 56 9.92 -4.45 -0.78
CA LEU A 56 9.17 -3.25 -1.13
C LEU A 56 10.07 -2.20 -1.78
N THR A 57 9.48 -1.28 -2.56
CA THR A 57 10.21 -0.15 -3.12
C THR A 57 10.28 1.02 -2.15
N ALA A 58 11.26 1.91 -2.36
CA ALA A 58 11.32 3.19 -1.65
C ALA A 58 10.03 4.00 -1.81
N ASN A 59 9.44 3.96 -3.01
CA ASN A 59 8.19 4.66 -3.31
C ASN A 59 7.04 4.12 -2.47
N THR A 60 6.84 2.80 -2.40
CA THR A 60 5.75 2.20 -1.62
C THR A 60 5.89 2.44 -0.12
N VAL A 61 7.10 2.38 0.44
CA VAL A 61 7.34 2.69 1.86
C VAL A 61 7.00 4.15 2.15
N ALA A 62 7.48 5.08 1.32
CA ALA A 62 7.22 6.50 1.51
C ALA A 62 5.74 6.86 1.29
N PHE A 63 5.09 6.29 0.27
CA PHE A 63 3.65 6.44 0.05
C PHE A 63 2.86 5.97 1.27
N THR A 64 3.23 4.82 1.86
CA THR A 64 2.57 4.26 3.04
C THR A 64 2.62 5.22 4.23
N LYS A 65 3.80 5.80 4.52
CA LYS A 65 3.95 6.78 5.60
C LYS A 65 3.10 8.03 5.36
N LEU A 66 3.15 8.58 4.15
CA LEU A 66 2.36 9.77 3.78
C LEU A 66 0.87 9.50 3.84
N TYR A 67 0.42 8.34 3.36
CA TYR A 67 -0.97 7.96 3.36
C TYR A 67 -1.51 7.72 4.77
N LEU A 68 -0.73 7.07 5.65
CA LEU A 68 -1.09 6.92 7.06
C LEU A 68 -1.20 8.27 7.78
N SER A 69 -0.32 9.23 7.49
CA SER A 69 -0.43 10.60 8.00
C SER A 69 -1.72 11.25 7.51
N LEU A 70 -1.99 11.19 6.20
CA LEU A 70 -3.21 11.73 5.61
C LEU A 70 -4.48 11.16 6.27
N VAL A 71 -4.53 9.85 6.48
CA VAL A 71 -5.67 9.19 7.15
C VAL A 71 -5.80 9.67 8.59
N ASN A 72 -4.70 9.71 9.35
CA ASN A 72 -4.73 10.17 10.74
C ASN A 72 -5.15 11.63 10.88
N ASP A 73 -4.55 12.51 10.08
CA ASP A 73 -4.81 13.94 10.13
C ASP A 73 -6.23 14.24 9.62
N GLY A 74 -6.67 13.56 8.56
CA GLY A 74 -8.03 13.65 8.05
C GLY A 74 -9.07 13.22 9.08
N LEU A 75 -8.86 12.08 9.74
CA LEU A 75 -9.78 11.56 10.77
C LEU A 75 -9.81 12.43 12.04
N ARG A 76 -8.69 13.05 12.42
CA ARG A 76 -8.63 13.99 13.56
C ARG A 76 -9.45 15.26 13.33
N LEU A 77 -9.57 15.70 12.08
CA LEU A 77 -10.34 16.88 11.70
C LEU A 77 -11.80 16.56 11.36
N ALA A 78 -12.15 15.27 11.30
CA ALA A 78 -13.45 14.80 10.88
C ALA A 78 -14.51 14.96 11.96
N ASN A 79 -15.73 15.26 11.53
CA ASN A 79 -16.94 14.89 12.25
C ASN A 79 -17.70 13.84 11.41
N SER A 80 -18.79 13.28 11.96
CA SER A 80 -19.59 12.25 11.27
C SER A 80 -20.05 12.68 9.87
N ASP A 81 -20.36 13.97 9.70
CA ASP A 81 -20.90 14.51 8.44
C ASP A 81 -19.83 14.61 7.35
N MET A 82 -18.54 14.58 7.73
CA MET A 82 -17.41 14.58 6.81
C MET A 82 -16.99 13.17 6.36
N ALA A 83 -17.57 12.11 6.92
CA ALA A 83 -17.18 10.73 6.65
C ALA A 83 -17.13 10.41 5.15
N TYR A 84 -18.20 10.73 4.41
CA TYR A 84 -18.28 10.50 2.96
C TYR A 84 -17.21 11.27 2.18
N THR A 85 -16.97 12.53 2.55
CA THR A 85 -15.99 13.39 1.88
C THR A 85 -14.57 12.88 2.10
N LEU A 86 -14.23 12.49 3.34
CA LEU A 86 -12.92 11.92 3.67
C LEU A 86 -12.70 10.58 3.01
N ASP A 87 -13.71 9.71 3.04
CA ASP A 87 -13.66 8.40 2.38
C ASP A 87 -13.34 8.55 0.89
N ARG A 88 -13.94 9.55 0.23
CA ARG A 88 -13.64 9.89 -1.17
C ARG A 88 -12.23 10.46 -1.37
N VAL A 89 -11.72 11.28 -0.46
CA VAL A 89 -10.34 11.78 -0.55
C VAL A 89 -9.33 10.65 -0.39
N PHE A 90 -9.53 9.77 0.60
CA PHE A 90 -8.70 8.59 0.82
C PHE A 90 -8.72 7.66 -0.39
N TYR A 91 -9.89 7.48 -1.00
CA TYR A 91 -10.05 6.77 -2.26
C TYR A 91 -9.23 7.40 -3.39
N ASP A 92 -9.41 8.69 -3.65
CA ASP A 92 -8.80 9.36 -4.81
C ASP A 92 -7.26 9.29 -4.75
N VAL A 93 -6.67 9.46 -3.57
CA VAL A 93 -5.22 9.35 -3.34
C VAL A 93 -4.73 7.92 -3.47
N LEU A 94 -5.43 6.95 -2.88
CA LEU A 94 -5.02 5.54 -2.92
C LEU A 94 -5.19 4.95 -4.33
N SER A 95 -6.29 5.27 -5.00
CA SER A 95 -6.58 4.89 -6.39
C SER A 95 -5.50 5.39 -7.35
N ALA A 96 -4.90 6.56 -7.12
CA ALA A 96 -3.77 7.04 -7.91
C ALA A 96 -2.55 6.11 -7.82
N GLN A 97 -2.19 5.64 -6.61
CA GLN A 97 -1.11 4.68 -6.39
C GLN A 97 -1.43 3.31 -7.01
N PHE A 98 -2.66 2.85 -6.88
CA PHE A 98 -3.09 1.57 -7.46
C PHE A 98 -3.12 1.58 -9.00
N LYS A 99 -3.50 2.71 -9.62
CA LYS A 99 -3.38 2.89 -11.07
C LYS A 99 -1.93 2.77 -11.56
N HIS A 100 -0.97 3.30 -10.80
CA HIS A 100 0.46 3.14 -11.09
C HIS A 100 0.92 1.69 -10.98
N LEU A 101 0.44 0.93 -9.98
CA LEU A 101 0.71 -0.50 -9.89
C LEU A 101 0.18 -1.24 -11.11
N VAL A 102 -1.09 -1.03 -11.46
CA VAL A 102 -1.72 -1.69 -12.61
C VAL A 102 -1.02 -1.35 -13.93
N SER A 103 -0.71 -0.07 -14.16
CA SER A 103 -0.01 0.35 -15.37
C SER A 103 1.41 -0.26 -15.45
N SER A 104 2.09 -0.37 -14.31
CA SER A 104 3.42 -0.94 -14.23
C SER A 104 3.43 -2.45 -14.47
N ILE A 105 2.44 -3.19 -13.97
CA ILE A 105 2.31 -4.64 -14.25
C ILE A 105 2.04 -4.90 -15.73
N LYS A 106 1.20 -4.07 -16.35
CA LYS A 106 0.85 -4.16 -17.78
C LYS A 106 1.96 -3.69 -18.72
N SER A 107 3.00 -3.04 -18.20
CA SER A 107 4.12 -2.53 -18.99
C SER A 107 5.05 -3.66 -19.41
N ASP A 108 5.26 -3.83 -20.71
CA ASP A 108 6.22 -4.81 -21.25
C ASP A 108 7.66 -4.49 -20.83
N LYS A 109 7.96 -3.20 -20.62
CA LYS A 109 9.29 -2.73 -20.16
C LYS A 109 9.63 -3.17 -18.75
N LEU A 110 8.61 -3.47 -17.93
CA LEU A 110 8.77 -3.79 -16.51
C LEU A 110 8.56 -5.28 -16.21
N THR A 111 8.61 -6.12 -17.25
CA THR A 111 8.39 -7.58 -17.11
C THR A 111 9.31 -8.21 -16.06
N ALA A 112 10.58 -7.80 -16.02
CA ALA A 112 11.56 -8.32 -15.05
C ALA A 112 11.26 -7.88 -13.59
N GLN A 113 10.55 -6.77 -13.40
CA GLN A 113 10.20 -6.23 -12.09
C GLN A 113 8.82 -6.66 -11.60
N ARG A 114 8.04 -7.41 -12.40
CA ARG A 114 6.66 -7.82 -12.06
C ARG A 114 6.54 -8.42 -10.67
N SER A 115 7.45 -9.32 -10.28
CA SER A 115 7.42 -9.92 -8.94
C SER A 115 7.54 -8.87 -7.83
N VAL A 116 8.41 -7.87 -7.99
CA VAL A 116 8.52 -6.75 -7.04
C VAL A 116 7.23 -5.93 -7.04
N ILE A 117 6.67 -5.63 -8.21
CA ILE A 117 5.42 -4.86 -8.34
C ILE A 117 4.27 -5.58 -7.62
N PHE A 118 4.12 -6.90 -7.82
CA PHE A 118 3.11 -7.72 -7.13
C PHE A 118 3.31 -7.72 -5.61
N LYS A 119 4.55 -7.84 -5.11
CA LYS A 119 4.81 -7.77 -3.66
C LYS A 119 4.39 -6.42 -3.06
N ASN A 120 4.64 -5.32 -3.78
CA ASN A 120 4.21 -3.98 -3.35
C ASN A 120 2.68 -3.84 -3.40
N ALA A 121 2.01 -4.40 -4.41
CA ALA A 121 0.55 -4.45 -4.48
C ALA A 121 -0.06 -5.23 -3.31
N SER A 122 0.42 -6.46 -3.06
CA SER A 122 -0.04 -7.28 -1.93
C SER A 122 0.22 -6.59 -0.60
N PHE A 123 1.32 -5.86 -0.44
CA PHE A 123 1.56 -5.10 0.79
C PHE A 123 0.50 -4.03 1.03
N LEU A 124 0.16 -3.24 0.00
CA LEU A 124 -0.85 -2.21 0.15
C LEU A 124 -2.24 -2.82 0.41
N LEU A 125 -2.60 -3.90 -0.28
CA LEU A 125 -3.88 -4.60 -0.11
C LEU A 125 -3.99 -5.30 1.24
N ASP A 126 -2.97 -6.05 1.66
CA ASP A 126 -3.05 -6.94 2.82
C ASP A 126 -2.63 -6.27 4.13
N CYS A 127 -1.82 -5.21 4.06
CA CYS A 127 -1.20 -4.61 5.26
C CYS A 127 -1.64 -3.16 5.47
N LEU A 128 -1.70 -2.33 4.42
CA LEU A 128 -2.07 -0.92 4.56
C LEU A 128 -3.58 -0.72 4.65
N ILE A 129 -4.35 -1.24 3.68
CA ILE A 129 -5.79 -1.00 3.62
C ILE A 129 -6.51 -1.45 4.91
N PRO A 130 -6.26 -2.66 5.47
CA PRO A 130 -6.96 -3.09 6.68
C PRO A 130 -6.71 -2.17 7.88
N VAL A 131 -5.51 -1.60 7.98
CA VAL A 131 -5.18 -0.63 9.03
C VAL A 131 -5.95 0.67 8.84
N CYS A 132 -6.02 1.18 7.61
CA CYS A 132 -6.75 2.41 7.31
C CYS A 132 -8.27 2.25 7.50
N GLU A 133 -8.82 1.12 7.07
CA GLU A 133 -10.25 0.79 7.24
C GLU A 133 -10.62 0.67 8.72
N LYS A 134 -9.80 -0.04 9.51
CA LYS A 134 -9.97 -0.14 10.96
C LYS A 134 -9.97 1.25 11.61
N ARG A 135 -8.99 2.09 11.30
CA ARG A 135 -8.90 3.46 11.85
C ARG A 135 -10.11 4.31 11.49
N PHE A 136 -10.58 4.20 10.24
CA PHE A 136 -11.76 4.92 9.76
C PHE A 136 -12.99 4.53 10.60
N TYR A 137 -13.21 3.23 10.78
CA TYR A 137 -14.33 2.73 11.58
C TYR A 137 -14.24 3.16 13.06
N GLU A 138 -13.06 3.05 13.68
CA GLU A 138 -12.84 3.44 15.08
C GLU A 138 -13.10 4.93 15.34
N HIS A 139 -12.80 5.81 14.38
CA HIS A 139 -13.00 7.25 14.55
C HIS A 139 -14.42 7.71 14.21
N LEU A 140 -15.03 7.14 13.16
CA LEU A 140 -16.30 7.62 12.61
C LEU A 140 -17.50 6.73 12.97
N ASN A 141 -17.27 5.62 13.68
CA ASN A 141 -18.27 4.61 14.03
C ASN A 141 -19.12 4.13 12.84
N THR A 142 -18.54 4.20 11.64
CA THR A 142 -19.20 3.84 10.37
C THR A 142 -18.16 3.21 9.44
N PRO A 143 -18.53 2.14 8.72
CA PRO A 143 -17.59 1.47 7.81
C PRO A 143 -17.35 2.32 6.55
N SER A 144 -16.09 2.39 6.12
CA SER A 144 -15.72 2.95 4.82
C SER A 144 -16.38 2.14 3.70
N GLN A 145 -16.88 2.83 2.69
CA GLN A 145 -17.35 2.19 1.46
C GLN A 145 -16.22 2.12 0.42
N LYS A 146 -15.19 2.96 0.55
CA LYS A 146 -14.14 3.11 -0.45
C LYS A 146 -12.95 2.16 -0.29
N PHE A 147 -12.57 1.77 0.92
CA PHE A 147 -11.53 0.76 1.11
C PHE A 147 -11.92 -0.59 0.52
N PRO A 148 -13.13 -1.15 0.79
CA PRO A 148 -13.59 -2.36 0.13
C PRO A 148 -13.71 -2.21 -1.39
N GLN A 149 -14.17 -1.05 -1.86
CA GLN A 149 -14.25 -0.76 -3.30
C GLN A 149 -12.89 -0.87 -3.98
N ILE A 150 -11.83 -0.30 -3.40
CA ILE A 150 -10.45 -0.44 -3.94
C ILE A 150 -10.02 -1.89 -3.99
N CYS A 151 -10.25 -2.66 -2.93
CA CYS A 151 -9.91 -4.08 -2.93
C CYS A 151 -10.64 -4.84 -4.05
N GLN A 152 -11.93 -4.57 -4.28
CA GLN A 152 -12.71 -5.20 -5.35
C GLN A 152 -12.23 -4.80 -6.75
N GLU A 153 -11.89 -3.53 -6.95
CA GLU A 153 -11.45 -3.01 -8.26
C GLU A 153 -10.05 -3.50 -8.65
N TYR A 154 -9.12 -3.56 -7.69
CA TYR A 154 -7.70 -3.75 -7.99
C TYR A 154 -7.16 -5.14 -7.71
N SER A 155 -7.71 -5.90 -6.75
CA SER A 155 -7.19 -7.25 -6.45
C SER A 155 -7.20 -8.19 -7.68
N PRO A 156 -8.25 -8.23 -8.53
CA PRO A 156 -8.24 -9.07 -9.73
C PRO A 156 -7.20 -8.65 -10.77
N LEU A 157 -6.77 -7.39 -10.76
CA LEU A 157 -5.79 -6.83 -11.69
C LEU A 157 -4.35 -7.01 -11.18
N LEU A 158 -4.20 -7.27 -9.88
CA LEU A 158 -2.93 -7.34 -9.16
C LEU A 158 -2.68 -8.73 -8.58
N THR A 159 -3.34 -9.76 -9.12
CA THR A 159 -3.06 -11.16 -8.86
C THR A 159 -2.20 -11.73 -9.98
N GLU A 160 -1.16 -12.49 -9.63
CA GLU A 160 -0.41 -13.26 -10.62
C GLU A 160 -1.33 -14.33 -11.20
N SER A 161 -1.70 -14.18 -12.48
CA SER A 161 -2.31 -15.27 -13.25
C SER A 161 -1.29 -16.40 -13.43
N GLY A 162 -1.18 -17.28 -12.43
CA GLY A 162 -0.43 -18.52 -12.54
C GLY A 162 0.69 -18.71 -11.53
N THR A 163 0.35 -18.86 -10.25
CA THR A 163 1.03 -19.85 -9.41
C THR A 163 -0.03 -20.84 -8.91
N LYS A 164 -0.24 -21.92 -9.68
CA LYS A 164 -0.77 -23.14 -9.07
C LYS A 164 0.29 -23.58 -8.06
N LEU A 165 0.09 -23.27 -6.78
CA LEU A 165 0.70 -24.09 -5.74
C LEU A 165 0.11 -25.47 -5.92
N THR A 166 0.87 -26.37 -6.55
CA THR A 166 0.72 -27.79 -6.37
C THR A 166 0.83 -28.05 -4.88
N SER A 167 -0.30 -28.21 -4.21
CA SER A 167 -0.40 -28.96 -2.98
C SER A 167 0.06 -30.38 -3.28
N VAL A 168 1.36 -30.62 -3.14
CA VAL A 168 1.86 -31.98 -2.96
C VAL A 168 1.41 -32.39 -1.57
N THR A 169 0.26 -33.05 -1.56
CA THR A 169 -0.11 -34.04 -0.57
C THR A 169 1.04 -35.03 -0.44
N GLY A 170 1.57 -35.15 0.76
CA GLY A 170 2.65 -36.07 1.08
C GLY A 170 2.69 -36.33 2.57
N TYR A 171 1.63 -36.94 3.09
CA TYR A 171 1.74 -37.75 4.30
C TYR A 171 2.45 -39.04 3.91
N ILE A 172 3.62 -39.29 4.51
CA ILE A 172 4.08 -40.63 4.88
C ILE A 172 4.50 -40.52 6.35
#